data_AF-A0A2V7N1U2-F1
#
_entry.id   AF-A0A2V7N1U2-F1
#
_cell.length_a   1.000
_cell.length_b   1.000
_cell.length_c   1.000
_cell.angle_alpha   90.00
_cell.angle_beta   90.00
_cell.angle_gamma   90.00
#
_symmetry.space_group_name_H-M   'P 1'
#
loop_
_entity.id
_entity.type
_entity.pdbx_description
1 polymer ?
#
loop_
_entity_poly.entity_id
_entity_poly.type
_entity_poly.pdbx_seq_one_letter_code
_entity_poly.pdbx_strand_id
1 'polypeptide(L)'
;MGPARGKGEGEVIPRIVSTPIAPLVLPPGPGKPRRVEPDVIAAALPGPGRDRLAAGEVLAVTTGQQPGLFTGPLYTIYKGLSAVALARRLERDWKIPIVPVFWVAGDDHDFAEANHAWVLDRSGEPARIVLRERPPDAPLLPLWRERCGDEIAAALARLGAETPDSEFKAWVLDWLAPAYRPQTSLADACAAALHALLGPRGLVVLRAHAREAKRAAAPWILKGLPVTLPDGHTPVLVEASQGRDRLRAAGDAFVTRRSGERFTRVELERIAAQEPERLSPNVLLRPAVEAALLPTVAYAGGPAELGYLPDAEPLYRALNGVVRQAAVPRWSGVLVDARVDKLLERHRLSLADLNGAPGELEARLVRETLPPETARALAELREALERHYGRLAGEATRLDATLERTVISARNAAVAGAQEIEKKLVASLKREHETLVRQVARARAAVYPRGEPQERMLTSASFLVRYGPRLVDALAEEVARWAGAS
;
A
#
# COMPACT_ATOMS: atom_id res chain seq x y z
N MET A 1 15.64 -29.70 45.78
CA MET A 1 14.60 -28.75 45.34
C MET A 1 15.14 -27.99 44.14
N GLY A 2 14.80 -28.43 42.93
CA GLY A 2 15.20 -27.76 41.70
C GLY A 2 14.30 -26.55 41.43
N PRO A 3 14.83 -25.44 40.90
CA PRO A 3 14.01 -24.29 40.58
C PRO A 3 13.11 -24.62 39.39
N ALA A 4 11.83 -24.34 39.57
CA ALA A 4 10.81 -24.51 38.55
C ALA A 4 11.17 -23.69 37.32
N ARG A 5 11.40 -24.38 36.19
CA ARG A 5 11.36 -23.77 34.86
C ARG A 5 9.93 -23.31 34.61
N GLY A 6 9.68 -22.01 34.74
CA GLY A 6 8.51 -21.40 34.13
C GLY A 6 8.56 -21.68 32.63
N LYS A 7 7.56 -22.41 32.12
CA LYS A 7 7.31 -22.50 30.68
C LYS A 7 6.96 -21.09 30.21
N GLY A 8 7.90 -20.39 29.60
CA GLY A 8 7.57 -19.26 28.74
C GLY A 8 6.82 -19.83 27.54
N GLU A 9 5.53 -19.55 27.45
CA GLU A 9 4.79 -19.73 26.19
C GLU A 9 5.50 -18.90 25.13
N GLY A 10 6.14 -19.56 24.16
CA GLY A 10 6.83 -18.87 23.08
C GLY A 10 5.83 -18.02 22.31
N GLU A 11 6.00 -16.70 22.35
CA GLU A 11 5.19 -15.74 21.58
C GLU A 11 5.16 -16.17 20.10
N VAL A 12 3.98 -16.55 19.62
CA VAL A 12 3.79 -17.09 18.27
C VAL A 12 3.78 -15.93 17.27
N ILE A 13 4.80 -15.82 16.42
CA ILE A 13 4.85 -14.88 15.29
C ILE A 13 4.10 -15.50 14.11
N PRO A 14 3.31 -14.73 13.30
CA PRO A 14 2.67 -15.26 12.11
C PRO A 14 3.72 -15.69 11.09
N ARG A 15 3.38 -16.66 10.24
CA ARG A 15 4.23 -16.99 9.10
C ARG A 15 4.26 -15.81 8.15
N ILE A 16 5.45 -15.30 7.85
CA ILE A 16 5.66 -14.19 6.91
C ILE A 16 5.99 -14.78 5.55
N VAL A 17 5.19 -14.44 4.53
CA VAL A 17 5.34 -14.99 3.18
C VAL A 17 5.66 -13.87 2.21
N SER A 18 6.87 -13.87 1.68
CA SER A 18 7.29 -12.94 0.63
C SER A 18 6.46 -13.14 -0.65
N THR A 19 5.93 -12.05 -1.21
CA THR A 19 5.20 -12.01 -2.49
C THR A 19 5.83 -10.96 -3.40
N PRO A 20 6.98 -11.27 -4.06
CA PRO A 20 7.78 -10.27 -4.77
C PRO A 20 7.00 -9.53 -5.86
N ILE A 21 7.15 -8.20 -5.90
CA ILE A 21 6.55 -7.33 -6.94
C ILE A 21 7.26 -7.53 -8.29
N ALA A 22 8.59 -7.54 -8.25
CA ALA A 22 9.48 -7.70 -9.39
C ALA A 22 10.84 -8.20 -8.88
N PRO A 23 11.71 -8.74 -9.75
CA PRO A 23 13.10 -9.04 -9.39
C PRO A 23 13.82 -7.80 -8.85
N LEU A 24 14.56 -7.95 -7.75
CA LEU A 24 15.35 -6.86 -7.19
C LEU A 24 16.62 -6.66 -8.02
N VAL A 25 16.70 -5.54 -8.72
CA VAL A 25 17.90 -5.08 -9.44
C VAL A 25 18.47 -3.89 -8.70
N LEU A 26 19.68 -4.03 -8.16
CA LEU A 26 20.36 -2.96 -7.42
C LEU A 26 20.92 -1.88 -8.37
N PRO A 27 21.12 -0.64 -7.89
CA PRO A 27 21.75 0.41 -8.69
C PRO A 27 23.15 -0.01 -9.16
N PRO A 28 23.60 0.43 -10.34
CA PRO A 28 24.86 -0.02 -10.95
C PRO A 28 26.11 0.49 -10.23
N GLY A 29 26.00 1.51 -9.39
CA GLY A 29 27.11 2.07 -8.63
C GLY A 29 26.69 3.16 -7.65
N PRO A 30 27.63 3.62 -6.81
CA PRO A 30 27.31 4.45 -5.65
C PRO A 30 26.87 5.88 -5.94
N GLY A 31 27.05 6.40 -7.15
CA GLY A 31 26.90 7.84 -7.39
C GLY A 31 27.93 8.64 -6.56
N LYS A 32 27.63 9.91 -6.29
CA LYS A 32 28.54 10.81 -5.54
C LYS A 32 27.91 11.19 -4.20
N PRO A 33 28.52 10.80 -3.05
CA PRO A 33 28.07 11.25 -1.74
C PRO A 33 28.16 12.77 -1.63
N ARG A 34 27.23 13.37 -0.88
CA ARG A 34 27.28 14.80 -0.55
C ARG A 34 26.60 15.08 0.78
N ARG A 35 26.92 16.24 1.35
CA ARG A 35 26.21 16.77 2.52
C ARG A 35 24.76 17.11 2.14
N VAL A 36 23.85 16.88 3.09
CA VAL A 36 22.45 17.26 2.98
C VAL A 36 22.28 18.65 3.60
N GLU A 37 21.46 19.49 2.97
CA GLU A 37 21.21 20.85 3.43
C GLU A 37 20.62 20.89 4.85
N PRO A 38 21.01 21.86 5.71
CA PRO A 38 20.52 21.95 7.08
C PRO A 38 19.00 22.01 7.20
N ASP A 39 18.32 22.69 6.28
CA ASP A 39 16.86 22.79 6.24
C ASP A 39 16.20 21.42 6.01
N VAL A 40 16.79 20.56 5.17
CA VAL A 40 16.29 19.19 4.93
C VAL A 40 16.51 18.32 6.19
N ILE A 41 17.66 18.47 6.86
CA ILE A 41 17.94 17.78 8.13
C ILE A 41 17.01 18.25 9.26
N ALA A 42 16.66 19.53 9.30
CA ALA A 42 15.75 20.11 10.29
C ALA A 42 14.30 19.62 10.12
N ALA A 43 13.89 19.32 8.89
CA ALA A 43 12.57 18.74 8.61
C ALA A 43 12.44 17.26 9.01
N ALA A 44 13.56 16.54 9.19
CA ALA A 44 13.56 15.16 9.65
C ALA A 44 13.30 15.06 11.17
N LEU A 45 12.53 14.06 11.59
CA LEU A 45 12.31 13.80 13.01
C LEU A 45 13.61 13.37 13.72
N PRO A 46 13.86 13.81 14.98
CA PRO A 46 15.09 13.49 15.71
C PRO A 46 15.28 11.99 15.94
N GLY A 47 16.47 11.47 15.68
CA GLY A 47 16.79 10.06 15.90
C GLY A 47 18.07 9.63 15.17
N PRO A 48 18.51 8.38 15.35
CA PRO A 48 19.81 7.93 14.87
C PRO A 48 19.99 8.06 13.35
N GLY A 49 18.93 7.87 12.56
CA GLY A 49 18.96 8.10 11.12
C GLY A 49 19.26 9.56 10.76
N ARG A 50 18.63 10.52 11.46
CA ARG A 50 18.83 11.96 11.22
C ARG A 50 20.24 12.37 11.61
N ASP A 51 20.75 11.85 12.72
CA ASP A 51 22.12 12.14 13.17
C ASP A 51 23.14 11.66 12.13
N ARG A 52 22.94 10.46 11.55
CA ARG A 52 23.75 9.97 10.42
C ARG A 52 23.62 10.85 9.17
N LEU A 53 22.41 11.32 8.85
CA LEU A 53 22.18 12.24 7.73
C LEU A 53 22.94 13.57 7.89
N ALA A 54 23.12 14.03 9.14
CA ALA A 54 23.81 15.26 9.49
C ALA A 54 25.34 15.12 9.63
N ALA A 55 25.84 13.89 9.84
CA ALA A 55 27.23 13.65 10.20
C ALA A 55 28.26 14.02 9.11
N GLY A 56 27.88 14.01 7.84
CA GLY A 56 28.82 14.24 6.76
C GLY A 56 28.24 14.04 5.36
N GLU A 57 29.09 13.61 4.44
CA GLU A 57 28.67 13.20 3.11
C GLU A 57 28.06 11.80 3.16
N VAL A 58 26.86 11.68 2.59
CA VAL A 58 26.09 10.43 2.60
C VAL A 58 25.49 10.17 1.22
N LEU A 59 25.01 8.95 1.02
CA LEU A 59 24.01 8.62 0.01
C LEU A 59 22.69 8.31 0.71
N ALA A 60 21.60 8.25 -0.04
CA ALA A 60 20.28 7.90 0.49
C ALA A 60 19.60 6.79 -0.31
N VAL A 61 18.90 5.90 0.40
CA VAL A 61 17.82 5.10 -0.18
C VAL A 61 16.52 5.71 0.29
N THR A 62 15.68 6.14 -0.65
CA THR A 62 14.42 6.78 -0.33
C THR A 62 13.24 5.87 -0.61
N THR A 63 12.15 6.16 0.08
CA THR A 63 10.80 5.70 -0.24
C THR A 63 9.84 6.78 0.24
N GLY A 64 8.56 6.67 -0.09
CA GLY A 64 7.58 7.61 0.43
C GLY A 64 6.17 7.08 0.37
N GLN A 65 5.29 7.71 1.13
CA GLN A 65 3.87 7.42 1.10
C GLN A 65 3.05 8.61 1.60
N GLN A 66 1.82 8.70 1.11
CA GLN A 66 0.78 9.53 1.70
C GLN A 66 0.55 9.14 3.18
N PRO A 67 0.46 10.12 4.10
CA PRO A 67 0.13 9.83 5.49
C PRO A 67 -1.34 9.39 5.64
N GLY A 68 -1.56 8.21 6.22
CA GLY A 68 -2.89 7.69 6.53
C GLY A 68 -3.15 7.62 8.04
N LEU A 69 -4.43 7.48 8.41
CA LEU A 69 -4.82 7.20 9.79
C LEU A 69 -4.14 5.92 10.29
N PHE A 70 -3.59 5.97 11.51
CA PHE A 70 -2.83 4.88 12.14
C PHE A 70 -1.73 4.27 11.26
N THR A 71 -0.93 5.10 10.58
CA THR A 71 0.11 4.74 9.59
C THR A 71 -0.40 4.26 8.22
N GLY A 72 -1.72 4.19 8.03
CA GLY A 72 -2.33 3.73 6.78
C GLY A 72 -2.12 2.22 6.55
N PRO A 73 -2.08 1.77 5.28
CA PRO A 73 -1.88 0.37 4.95
C PRO A 73 -0.50 -0.17 5.37
N LEU A 74 -0.44 -1.47 5.61
CA LEU A 74 0.75 -2.24 5.95
C LEU A 74 1.96 -1.97 5.06
N TYR A 75 1.75 -1.75 3.76
CA TYR A 75 2.85 -1.48 2.83
C TYR A 75 3.66 -0.23 3.23
N THR A 76 3.10 0.70 4.02
CA THR A 76 3.83 1.87 4.55
C THR A 76 5.00 1.42 5.43
N ILE A 77 4.75 0.43 6.31
CA ILE A 77 5.80 -0.18 7.13
C ILE A 77 6.79 -0.95 6.26
N TYR A 78 6.29 -1.70 5.27
CA TYR A 78 7.14 -2.50 4.38
C TYR A 78 8.07 -1.62 3.54
N LYS A 79 7.59 -0.47 3.07
CA LYS A 79 8.40 0.56 2.40
C LYS A 79 9.55 1.02 3.30
N GLY A 80 9.25 1.42 4.53
CA GLY A 80 10.26 1.86 5.50
C GLY A 80 11.31 0.79 5.77
N LEU A 81 10.89 -0.45 6.03
CA LEU A 81 11.80 -1.58 6.24
C LEU A 81 12.62 -1.90 4.97
N SER A 82 12.03 -1.77 3.79
CA SER A 82 12.75 -1.97 2.51
C SER A 82 13.85 -0.94 2.34
N ALA A 83 13.57 0.34 2.62
CA ALA A 83 14.59 1.38 2.57
C ALA A 83 15.75 1.08 3.53
N VAL A 84 15.44 0.67 4.77
CA VAL A 84 16.44 0.27 5.77
C VAL A 84 17.29 -0.90 5.27
N ALA A 85 16.67 -1.96 4.78
CA ALA A 85 17.38 -3.15 4.30
C ALA A 85 18.26 -2.85 3.09
N LEU A 86 17.75 -2.10 2.12
CA LEU A 86 18.49 -1.69 0.93
C LEU A 86 19.65 -0.75 1.29
N ALA A 87 19.45 0.21 2.20
CA ALA A 87 20.53 1.08 2.66
C ALA A 87 21.65 0.27 3.31
N ARG A 88 21.31 -0.71 4.19
CA ARG A 88 22.29 -1.62 4.80
C ARG A 88 23.03 -2.47 3.75
N ARG A 89 22.30 -3.02 2.78
CA ARG A 89 22.87 -3.80 1.68
C ARG A 89 23.91 -2.97 0.90
N LEU A 90 23.49 -1.80 0.43
CA LEU A 90 24.31 -0.94 -0.41
C LEU A 90 25.48 -0.32 0.35
N GLU A 91 25.31 0.08 1.61
CA GLU A 91 26.39 0.58 2.46
C GLU A 91 27.46 -0.49 2.69
N ARG A 92 27.05 -1.74 2.92
CA ARG A 92 28.00 -2.85 3.05
C ARG A 92 28.76 -3.11 1.75
N ASP A 93 28.08 -3.05 0.60
CA ASP A 93 28.67 -3.34 -0.71
C ASP A 93 29.60 -2.20 -1.16
N TRP A 94 29.23 -0.94 -0.93
CA TRP A 94 29.99 0.23 -1.43
C TRP A 94 30.91 0.88 -0.40
N LYS A 95 30.81 0.51 0.89
CA LYS A 95 31.60 1.09 1.99
C LYS A 95 31.46 2.61 2.11
N ILE A 96 30.29 3.12 1.75
CA ILE A 96 29.92 4.54 1.82
C ILE A 96 28.73 4.66 2.77
N PRO A 97 28.64 5.68 3.64
CA PRO A 97 27.47 5.91 4.47
C PRO A 97 26.19 6.06 3.64
N ILE A 98 25.20 5.18 3.87
CA ILE A 98 23.90 5.26 3.19
C ILE A 98 22.78 5.32 4.23
N VAL A 99 21.95 6.34 4.10
CA VAL A 99 20.88 6.63 5.06
C VAL A 99 19.52 6.28 4.44
N PRO A 100 18.69 5.44 5.09
CA PRO A 100 17.34 5.17 4.64
C PRO A 100 16.41 6.33 5.02
N VAL A 101 15.68 6.87 4.04
CA VAL A 101 14.78 8.02 4.22
C VAL A 101 13.36 7.68 3.78
N PHE A 102 12.40 7.94 4.65
CA PHE A 102 10.98 7.89 4.36
C PHE A 102 10.43 9.30 4.16
N TRP A 103 9.99 9.59 2.95
CA TRP A 103 9.34 10.84 2.57
C TRP A 103 7.85 10.79 2.93
N VAL A 104 7.46 11.51 3.98
CA VAL A 104 6.05 11.67 4.34
C VAL A 104 5.41 12.68 3.39
N ALA A 105 4.54 12.21 2.48
CA ALA A 105 3.93 13.03 1.45
C ALA A 105 2.71 13.84 1.98
N GLY A 106 2.93 14.69 2.98
CA GLY A 106 1.88 15.51 3.58
C GLY A 106 1.24 16.55 2.65
N ASP A 107 1.89 16.83 1.50
CA ASP A 107 1.34 17.68 0.43
C ASP A 107 0.17 17.01 -0.32
N ASP A 108 -0.03 15.69 -0.21
CA ASP A 108 -1.21 15.08 -0.84
C ASP A 108 -2.51 15.69 -0.30
N HIS A 109 -3.57 15.71 -1.09
CA HIS A 109 -4.87 16.27 -0.72
C HIS A 109 -6.00 15.23 -0.77
N ASP A 110 -5.71 13.95 -1.03
CA ASP A 110 -6.69 12.88 -0.96
C ASP A 110 -7.00 12.50 0.50
N PHE A 111 -7.83 13.32 1.14
CA PHE A 111 -8.31 13.05 2.48
C PHE A 111 -9.20 11.80 2.56
N ALA A 112 -9.93 11.46 1.49
CA ALA A 112 -10.83 10.30 1.49
C ALA A 112 -10.05 8.98 1.55
N GLU A 113 -8.87 8.93 0.95
CA GLU A 113 -7.94 7.80 1.11
C GLU A 113 -7.27 7.80 2.50
N ALA A 114 -6.92 8.97 3.04
CA ALA A 114 -6.15 9.08 4.28
C ALA A 114 -6.97 8.97 5.58
N ASN A 115 -8.25 9.32 5.55
CA ASN A 115 -9.09 9.50 6.75
C ASN A 115 -9.51 8.21 7.48
N HIS A 116 -9.05 7.04 7.05
CA HIS A 116 -9.51 5.78 7.58
C HIS A 116 -8.40 4.74 7.66
N ALA A 117 -8.63 3.74 8.50
CA ALA A 117 -7.79 2.57 8.65
C ALA A 117 -8.68 1.32 8.59
N TRP A 118 -8.18 0.26 7.96
CA TRP A 118 -8.83 -1.05 8.02
C TRP A 118 -8.09 -1.94 9.01
N VAL A 119 -8.85 -2.54 9.92
CA VAL A 119 -8.33 -3.47 10.91
C VAL A 119 -9.05 -4.80 10.86
N LEU A 120 -8.39 -5.86 11.33
CA LEU A 120 -9.08 -7.12 11.58
C LEU A 120 -9.76 -7.06 12.94
N ASP A 121 -11.07 -7.22 12.95
CA ASP A 121 -11.86 -7.21 14.17
C ASP A 121 -11.66 -8.49 15.01
N ARG A 122 -12.41 -8.60 16.10
CA ARG A 122 -12.43 -9.78 16.99
C ARG A 122 -12.82 -11.08 16.27
N SER A 123 -13.63 -10.99 15.22
CA SER A 123 -14.07 -12.12 14.42
C SER A 123 -13.07 -12.48 13.31
N GLY A 124 -12.10 -11.60 13.04
CA GLY A 124 -11.12 -11.74 11.96
C GLY A 124 -11.59 -11.15 10.63
N GLU A 125 -12.63 -10.31 10.66
CA GLU A 125 -13.17 -9.64 9.48
C GLU A 125 -12.63 -8.19 9.37
N PRO A 126 -12.47 -7.64 8.15
CA PRO A 126 -12.07 -6.26 7.97
C PRO A 126 -13.13 -5.27 8.48
N ALA A 127 -12.77 -4.48 9.48
CA ALA A 127 -13.54 -3.36 9.99
C ALA A 127 -12.88 -2.03 9.62
N ARG A 128 -13.69 -1.04 9.21
CA ARG A 128 -13.23 0.28 8.80
C ARG A 128 -13.42 1.28 9.92
N ILE A 129 -12.31 1.83 10.42
CA ILE A 129 -12.31 2.95 11.36
C ILE A 129 -12.12 4.23 10.56
N VAL A 130 -13.08 5.13 10.65
CA VAL A 130 -13.09 6.40 9.91
C VAL A 130 -12.92 7.53 10.91
N LEU A 131 -12.03 8.47 10.61
CA LEU A 131 -11.81 9.69 11.39
C LEU A 131 -12.99 10.66 11.23
N ARG A 132 -13.24 11.09 9.99
CA ARG A 132 -14.39 11.88 9.56
C ARG A 132 -14.50 11.86 8.05
N GLU A 133 -15.67 12.14 7.51
CA GLU A 133 -15.86 12.44 6.09
C GLU A 133 -15.85 13.96 5.86
N ARG A 134 -15.58 14.37 4.62
CA ARG A 134 -15.63 15.78 4.22
C ARG A 134 -16.85 16.03 3.35
N PRO A 135 -17.44 17.24 3.42
CA PRO A 135 -18.41 17.68 2.42
C PRO A 135 -17.81 17.57 1.01
N PRO A 136 -18.60 17.16 -0.01
CA PRO A 136 -18.11 17.00 -1.38
C PRO A 136 -17.53 18.28 -2.01
N ASP A 137 -17.94 19.44 -1.53
CA ASP A 137 -17.56 20.78 -1.99
C ASP A 137 -16.41 21.40 -1.17
N ALA A 138 -15.89 20.70 -0.17
CA ALA A 138 -14.83 21.22 0.68
C ALA A 138 -13.52 21.45 -0.12
N PRO A 139 -12.77 22.54 0.14
CA PRO A 139 -11.50 22.81 -0.55
C PRO A 139 -10.50 21.66 -0.42
N LEU A 140 -9.81 21.23 -1.47
CA LEU A 140 -8.86 20.09 -1.39
C LEU A 140 -7.55 20.50 -0.69
N LEU A 141 -7.61 20.58 0.64
CA LEU A 141 -6.48 20.95 1.48
C LEU A 141 -5.44 19.83 1.52
N PRO A 142 -4.14 20.17 1.58
CA PRO A 142 -3.11 19.17 1.81
C PRO A 142 -3.27 18.53 3.20
N LEU A 143 -2.90 17.26 3.34
CA LEU A 143 -3.06 16.46 4.56
C LEU A 143 -2.31 17.03 5.78
N TRP A 144 -1.27 17.83 5.56
CA TRP A 144 -0.59 18.54 6.65
C TRP A 144 -1.43 19.69 7.25
N ARG A 145 -2.48 20.15 6.56
CA ARG A 145 -3.48 21.09 7.10
C ARG A 145 -4.69 20.39 7.74
N GLU A 146 -4.92 19.13 7.39
CA GLU A 146 -6.01 18.33 7.94
C GLU A 146 -5.67 17.90 9.38
N ARG A 147 -6.20 18.61 10.37
CA ARG A 147 -6.07 18.24 11.79
C ARG A 147 -6.78 16.92 12.07
N CYS A 148 -6.29 16.15 13.03
CA CYS A 148 -6.99 14.97 13.51
C CYS A 148 -8.35 15.34 14.12
N GLY A 149 -8.44 16.45 14.86
CA GLY A 149 -9.68 16.89 15.50
C GLY A 149 -10.05 16.04 16.72
N ASP A 150 -11.11 16.44 17.45
CA ASP A 150 -11.56 15.74 18.66
C ASP A 150 -12.05 14.31 18.37
N GLU A 151 -12.45 14.06 17.12
CA GLU A 151 -12.89 12.76 16.60
C GLU A 151 -11.81 11.67 16.72
N ILE A 152 -10.54 12.06 16.84
CA ILE A 152 -9.43 11.11 16.98
C ILE A 152 -9.56 10.25 18.25
N ALA A 153 -10.13 10.80 19.33
CA ALA A 153 -10.37 10.06 20.55
C ALA A 153 -11.36 8.91 20.31
N ALA A 154 -12.43 9.18 19.55
CA ALA A 154 -13.41 8.17 19.16
C ALA A 154 -12.79 7.12 18.21
N ALA A 155 -11.93 7.53 17.27
CA ALA A 155 -11.23 6.61 16.38
C ALA A 155 -10.28 5.66 17.15
N LEU A 156 -9.53 6.17 18.12
CA LEU A 156 -8.67 5.36 19.00
C LEU A 156 -9.49 4.42 19.89
N ALA A 157 -10.61 4.89 20.46
CA ALA A 157 -11.52 4.05 21.24
C ALA A 157 -12.11 2.91 20.39
N ARG A 158 -12.51 3.20 19.14
CA ARG A 158 -12.97 2.19 18.18
C ARG A 158 -11.88 1.18 17.85
N LEU A 159 -10.63 1.62 17.65
CA LEU A 159 -9.50 0.72 17.46
C LEU A 159 -9.36 -0.28 18.62
N GLY A 160 -9.43 0.21 19.87
CA GLY A 160 -9.40 -0.64 21.06
C GLY A 160 -10.60 -1.58 21.18
N ALA A 161 -11.79 -1.13 20.82
CA ALA A 161 -13.02 -1.92 20.91
C ALA A 161 -13.11 -3.01 19.82
N GLU A 162 -12.81 -2.67 18.57
CA GLU A 162 -12.96 -3.55 17.40
C GLU A 162 -11.87 -4.63 17.34
N THR A 163 -10.65 -4.33 17.77
CA THR A 163 -9.54 -5.31 17.74
C THR A 163 -9.65 -6.38 18.84
N PRO A 164 -9.08 -7.58 18.65
CA PRO A 164 -9.07 -8.65 19.66
C PRO A 164 -8.38 -8.22 20.96
N ASP A 165 -8.90 -8.68 22.10
CA ASP A 165 -8.22 -8.52 23.40
C ASP A 165 -6.96 -9.39 23.45
N SER A 166 -5.84 -8.78 23.85
CA SER A 166 -4.51 -9.38 23.92
C SER A 166 -3.62 -8.59 24.88
N GLU A 167 -2.50 -9.16 25.29
CA GLU A 167 -1.50 -8.47 26.11
C GLU A 167 -0.85 -7.26 25.40
N PHE A 168 -0.82 -7.25 24.05
CA PHE A 168 -0.21 -6.18 23.27
C PHE A 168 -1.16 -5.04 22.91
N LYS A 169 -2.46 -5.15 23.20
CA LYS A 169 -3.43 -4.11 22.85
C LYS A 169 -3.11 -2.77 23.50
N ALA A 170 -2.79 -2.78 24.79
CA ALA A 170 -2.40 -1.56 25.51
C ALA A 170 -1.18 -0.91 24.84
N TRP A 171 -0.16 -1.71 24.50
CA TRP A 171 1.03 -1.22 23.82
C TRP A 171 0.73 -0.55 22.47
N VAL A 172 -0.19 -1.10 21.65
CA VAL A 172 -0.57 -0.47 20.37
C VAL A 172 -1.25 0.88 20.58
N LEU A 173 -2.15 0.98 21.56
CA LEU A 173 -2.81 2.24 21.89
C LEU A 173 -1.80 3.26 22.44
N ASP A 174 -0.88 2.84 23.30
CA ASP A 174 0.18 3.68 23.86
C ASP A 174 1.20 4.13 22.81
N TRP A 175 1.40 3.37 21.74
CA TRP A 175 2.20 3.78 20.58
C TRP A 175 1.50 4.85 19.74
N LEU A 176 0.19 4.73 19.50
CA LEU A 176 -0.56 5.63 18.62
C LEU A 176 -1.05 6.90 19.31
N ALA A 177 -1.54 6.81 20.55
CA ALA A 177 -2.18 7.92 21.24
C ALA A 177 -1.28 9.17 21.42
N PRO A 178 0.03 9.05 21.68
CA PRO A 178 0.90 10.22 21.76
C PRO A 178 1.04 10.96 20.43
N ALA A 179 0.96 10.26 19.29
CA ALA A 179 1.12 10.82 17.95
C ALA A 179 -0.19 11.43 17.41
N TYR A 180 -1.32 10.78 17.67
CA TYR A 180 -2.64 11.14 17.14
C TYR A 180 -3.44 11.96 18.17
N ARG A 181 -3.27 13.29 18.16
CA ARG A 181 -3.94 14.24 19.08
C ARG A 181 -4.82 15.24 18.32
N PRO A 182 -5.84 15.86 18.93
CA PRO A 182 -6.75 16.76 18.22
C PRO A 182 -6.05 17.89 17.45
N GLN A 183 -4.99 18.44 18.03
CA GLN A 183 -4.23 19.55 17.46
C GLN A 183 -3.24 19.17 16.37
N THR A 184 -2.84 17.89 16.24
CA THR A 184 -1.85 17.45 15.25
C THR A 184 -2.48 17.32 13.88
N SER A 185 -1.72 17.62 12.82
CA SER A 185 -2.14 17.25 11.47
C SER A 185 -2.08 15.74 11.26
N LEU A 186 -2.89 15.20 10.33
CA LEU A 186 -2.85 13.79 9.98
C LEU A 186 -1.45 13.40 9.44
N ALA A 187 -0.80 14.31 8.71
CA ALA A 187 0.56 14.13 8.23
C ALA A 187 1.60 14.02 9.36
N ASP A 188 1.57 14.93 10.33
CA ASP A 188 2.50 14.90 11.47
C ASP A 188 2.23 13.71 12.40
N ALA A 189 0.96 13.38 12.64
CA ALA A 189 0.58 12.23 13.45
C ALA A 189 1.07 10.91 12.82
N CYS A 190 0.87 10.73 11.52
CA CYS A 190 1.41 9.57 10.79
C CYS A 190 2.94 9.53 10.83
N ALA A 191 3.61 10.68 10.64
CA ALA A 191 5.07 10.77 10.69
C ALA A 191 5.61 10.36 12.08
N ALA A 192 5.00 10.87 13.16
CA ALA A 192 5.38 10.57 14.53
C ALA A 192 5.17 9.09 14.87
N ALA A 193 4.02 8.50 14.49
CA ALA A 193 3.75 7.08 14.72
C ALA A 193 4.73 6.18 13.94
N LEU A 194 4.99 6.49 12.67
CA LEU A 194 5.97 5.77 11.86
C LEU A 194 7.38 5.88 12.44
N HIS A 195 7.77 7.07 12.89
CA HIS A 195 9.07 7.32 13.50
C HIS A 195 9.24 6.56 14.82
N ALA A 196 8.22 6.54 15.69
CA ALA A 196 8.26 5.76 16.92
C ALA A 196 8.47 4.26 16.64
N LEU A 197 7.93 3.74 15.52
CA LEU A 197 8.06 2.34 15.15
C LEU A 197 9.39 2.01 14.44
N LEU A 198 9.84 2.85 13.51
CA LEU A 198 10.96 2.53 12.60
C LEU A 198 12.20 3.41 12.77
N GLY A 199 12.08 4.56 13.44
CA GLY A 199 13.18 5.46 13.77
C GLY A 199 14.33 4.79 14.52
N PRO A 200 14.07 3.96 15.56
CA PRO A 200 15.12 3.20 16.25
C PRO A 200 15.93 2.25 15.35
N ARG A 201 15.38 1.86 14.19
CA ARG A 201 16.03 0.99 13.20
C ARG A 201 16.91 1.76 12.21
N GLY A 202 17.02 3.09 12.38
CA GLY A 202 17.83 3.99 11.56
C GLY A 202 17.06 4.68 10.43
N LEU A 203 15.74 4.48 10.33
CA LEU A 203 14.92 5.17 9.33
C LEU A 203 14.80 6.66 9.64
N VAL A 204 15.20 7.51 8.70
CA VAL A 204 14.88 8.94 8.73
C VAL A 204 13.44 9.13 8.31
N VAL A 205 12.60 9.72 9.15
CA VAL A 205 11.26 10.15 8.76
C VAL A 205 11.31 11.63 8.42
N LEU A 206 11.30 11.93 7.11
CA LEU A 206 11.37 13.29 6.58
C LEU A 206 9.96 13.84 6.37
N ARG A 207 9.63 14.91 7.08
CA ARG A 207 8.36 15.63 6.89
C ARG A 207 8.50 16.59 5.71
N ALA A 208 8.15 16.13 4.51
CA ALA A 208 8.30 16.91 3.29
C ALA A 208 7.48 18.21 3.29
N HIS A 209 6.39 18.24 4.06
CA HIS A 209 5.54 19.40 4.27
C HIS A 209 6.09 20.40 5.31
N ALA A 210 7.14 20.07 6.05
CA ALA A 210 7.72 20.99 7.03
C ALA A 210 8.35 22.20 6.32
N ARG A 211 8.18 23.40 6.89
CA ARG A 211 8.56 24.66 6.26
C ARG A 211 10.02 24.69 5.80
N GLU A 212 10.92 24.07 6.56
CA GLU A 212 12.34 23.94 6.24
C GLU A 212 12.56 23.12 4.96
N ALA A 213 11.97 21.92 4.88
CA ALA A 213 12.02 21.11 3.66
C ALA A 213 11.40 21.85 2.47
N LYS A 214 10.29 22.58 2.68
CA LYS A 214 9.65 23.37 1.63
C LYS A 214 10.52 24.52 1.15
N ARG A 215 11.24 25.20 2.04
CA ARG A 215 12.20 26.25 1.67
C ARG A 215 13.31 25.69 0.78
N ALA A 216 13.85 24.53 1.13
CA ALA A 216 14.85 23.85 0.31
C ALA A 216 14.28 23.37 -1.03
N ALA A 217 13.02 22.90 -1.05
CA ALA A 217 12.36 22.34 -2.23
C ALA A 217 11.87 23.39 -3.23
N ALA A 218 11.41 24.56 -2.76
CA ALA A 218 10.69 25.53 -3.58
C ALA A 218 11.46 25.98 -4.84
N PRO A 219 12.78 26.28 -4.78
CA PRO A 219 13.55 26.60 -5.98
C PRO A 219 13.55 25.48 -7.03
N TRP A 220 13.54 24.21 -6.60
CA TRP A 220 13.47 23.04 -7.48
C TRP A 220 12.07 22.82 -8.04
N ILE A 221 11.04 23.07 -7.23
CA ILE A 221 9.64 22.99 -7.66
C ILE A 221 9.39 24.02 -8.79
N LEU A 222 9.86 25.26 -8.64
CA LEU A 222 9.67 26.31 -9.64
C LEU A 222 10.36 26.01 -10.98
N LYS A 223 11.42 25.17 -11.01
CA LYS A 223 12.04 24.69 -12.26
C LYS A 223 11.11 23.76 -13.05
N GLY A 224 10.05 23.23 -12.44
CA GLY A 224 9.01 22.48 -13.13
C GLY A 224 8.03 23.35 -13.93
N LEU A 225 7.94 24.66 -13.67
CA LEU A 225 6.98 25.56 -14.32
C LEU A 225 7.06 25.59 -15.86
N PRO A 226 8.25 25.57 -16.51
CA PRO A 226 8.35 25.56 -17.97
C PRO A 226 7.91 24.24 -18.62
N VAL A 227 7.72 23.17 -17.85
CA VAL A 227 7.35 21.86 -18.37
C VAL A 227 5.83 21.73 -18.39
N THR A 228 5.27 21.42 -19.57
CA THR A 228 3.85 21.06 -19.73
C THR A 228 3.74 19.56 -19.94
N LEU A 229 2.98 18.88 -19.08
CA LEU A 229 2.73 17.46 -19.19
C LEU A 229 1.63 17.17 -20.25
N PRO A 230 1.44 15.92 -20.70
CA PRO A 230 0.49 15.58 -21.78
C PRO A 230 -0.96 16.01 -21.54
N ASP A 231 -1.36 16.19 -20.29
CA ASP A 231 -2.68 16.68 -19.88
C ASP A 231 -2.81 18.22 -19.87
N GLY A 232 -1.84 18.94 -20.44
CA GLY A 232 -1.86 20.39 -20.62
C GLY A 232 -1.54 21.20 -19.36
N HIS A 233 -1.08 20.57 -18.28
CA HIS A 233 -0.77 21.24 -17.01
C HIS A 233 0.70 21.09 -16.63
N THR A 234 1.23 22.10 -15.95
CA THR A 234 2.56 22.03 -15.33
C THR A 234 2.57 21.01 -14.19
N PRO A 235 3.71 20.41 -13.84
CA PRO A 235 3.82 19.53 -12.68
C PRO A 235 3.85 20.27 -11.34
N VAL A 236 3.70 21.60 -11.34
CA VAL A 236 3.74 22.44 -10.14
C VAL A 236 2.32 22.68 -9.65
N LEU A 237 2.14 22.55 -8.33
CA LEU A 237 0.90 22.88 -7.64
C LEU A 237 1.12 24.03 -6.67
N VAL A 238 0.08 24.83 -6.49
CA VAL A 238 0.01 25.91 -5.51
C VAL A 238 -1.25 25.73 -4.66
N GLU A 239 -1.14 26.01 -3.37
CA GLU A 239 -2.32 26.15 -2.50
C GLU A 239 -3.00 27.49 -2.75
N ALA A 240 -4.24 27.41 -3.20
CA ALA A 240 -5.11 28.51 -3.60
C ALA A 240 -6.46 28.42 -2.84
N SER A 241 -7.46 29.22 -3.21
CA SER A 241 -8.76 29.29 -2.51
C SER A 241 -9.52 27.96 -2.44
N GLN A 242 -9.37 27.09 -3.45
CA GLN A 242 -9.97 25.74 -3.49
C GLN A 242 -8.99 24.62 -3.07
N GLY A 243 -7.95 25.00 -2.33
CA GLY A 243 -6.91 24.10 -1.82
C GLY A 243 -5.75 23.91 -2.80
N ARG A 244 -5.06 22.78 -2.70
CA ARG A 244 -3.86 22.47 -3.49
C ARG A 244 -4.22 22.19 -4.94
N ASP A 245 -3.86 23.08 -5.85
CA ASP A 245 -4.30 23.00 -7.23
C ASP A 245 -3.16 23.10 -8.25
N ARG A 246 -3.38 22.50 -9.42
CA ARG A 246 -2.37 22.37 -10.46
C ARG A 246 -2.38 23.57 -11.38
N LEU A 247 -1.19 24.05 -11.73
CA LEU A 247 -1.01 25.22 -12.59
C LEU A 247 -0.96 24.83 -14.06
N ARG A 248 -1.58 25.64 -14.92
CA ARG A 248 -1.47 25.63 -16.38
C ARG A 248 -0.80 26.92 -16.83
N ALA A 249 0.07 26.86 -17.84
CA ALA A 249 0.61 28.06 -18.48
C ALA A 249 -0.48 28.79 -19.29
N ALA A 250 -0.51 30.13 -19.18
CA ALA A 250 -1.46 31.00 -19.87
C ALA A 250 -0.78 32.34 -20.22
N GLY A 251 -0.06 32.36 -21.35
CA GLY A 251 0.73 33.51 -21.79
C GLY A 251 1.90 33.76 -20.83
N ASP A 252 1.90 34.92 -20.20
CA ASP A 252 2.90 35.40 -19.23
C ASP A 252 2.60 34.99 -17.76
N ALA A 253 1.54 34.23 -17.52
CA ALA A 253 1.19 33.76 -16.17
C ALA A 253 0.78 32.29 -16.14
N PHE A 254 0.44 31.84 -14.95
CA PHE A 254 -0.04 30.52 -14.62
C PHE A 254 -1.44 30.62 -14.02
N VAL A 255 -2.32 29.70 -14.37
CA VAL A 255 -3.70 29.66 -13.87
C VAL A 255 -3.95 28.32 -13.19
N THR A 256 -4.56 28.36 -12.01
CA THR A 256 -4.99 27.17 -11.27
C THR A 256 -6.17 26.51 -11.97
N ARG A 257 -6.11 25.19 -12.15
CA ARG A 257 -7.09 24.39 -12.90
C ARG A 257 -8.54 24.52 -12.41
N ARG A 258 -8.76 24.61 -11.10
CA ARG A 258 -10.05 24.55 -10.42
C ARG A 258 -10.53 25.94 -10.01
N SER A 259 -9.71 26.71 -9.30
CA SER A 259 -10.14 28.03 -8.81
C SER A 259 -9.99 29.18 -9.82
N GLY A 260 -9.28 28.96 -10.94
CA GLY A 260 -9.05 30.01 -11.95
C GLY A 260 -8.18 31.19 -11.49
N GLU A 261 -7.57 31.12 -10.31
CA GLU A 261 -6.62 32.11 -9.80
C GLU A 261 -5.38 32.19 -10.69
N ARG A 262 -4.93 33.42 -10.93
CA ARG A 262 -3.82 33.72 -11.83
C ARG A 262 -2.60 34.16 -11.04
N PHE A 263 -1.44 33.59 -11.39
CA PHE A 263 -0.15 33.84 -10.76
C PHE A 263 0.90 34.12 -11.82
N THR A 264 1.56 35.26 -11.74
CA THR A 264 2.78 35.55 -12.48
C THR A 264 3.95 34.74 -11.93
N ARG A 265 5.02 34.60 -12.72
CA ARG A 265 6.27 33.99 -12.25
C ARG A 265 6.83 34.69 -11.00
N VAL A 266 6.78 36.02 -10.96
CA VAL A 266 7.26 36.82 -9.83
C VAL A 266 6.45 36.54 -8.56
N GLU A 267 5.13 36.37 -8.68
CA GLU A 267 4.29 36.00 -7.53
C GLU A 267 4.59 34.60 -7.01
N LEU A 268 4.83 33.62 -7.90
CA LEU A 268 5.22 32.27 -7.50
C LEU A 268 6.61 32.25 -6.84
N GLU A 269 7.55 33.07 -7.32
CA GLU A 269 8.87 33.27 -6.70
C GLU A 269 8.75 33.94 -5.33
N ARG A 270 7.84 34.91 -5.17
CA ARG A 270 7.52 35.50 -3.87
C ARG A 270 6.92 34.47 -2.91
N ILE A 271 6.00 33.63 -3.38
CA ILE A 271 5.43 32.52 -2.58
C ILE A 271 6.55 31.57 -2.16
N ALA A 272 7.45 31.18 -3.07
CA ALA A 272 8.59 30.32 -2.75
C ALA A 272 9.51 30.91 -1.66
N ALA A 273 9.67 32.24 -1.63
CA ALA A 273 10.50 32.91 -0.65
C ALA A 273 9.81 33.10 0.72
N GLN A 274 8.50 33.41 0.73
CA GLN A 274 7.79 33.85 1.94
C GLN A 274 6.93 32.74 2.57
N GLU A 275 6.24 31.96 1.74
CA GLU A 275 5.24 30.94 2.08
C GLU A 275 5.49 29.63 1.30
N PRO A 276 6.71 29.05 1.36
CA PRO A 276 7.08 27.90 0.53
C PRO A 276 6.19 26.67 0.74
N GLU A 277 5.54 26.55 1.90
CA GLU A 277 4.55 25.51 2.21
C GLU A 277 3.37 25.46 1.21
N ARG A 278 3.08 26.56 0.51
CA ARG A 278 2.02 26.62 -0.50
C ARG A 278 2.41 25.97 -1.83
N LEU A 279 3.69 25.77 -2.12
CA LEU A 279 4.13 25.19 -3.40
C LEU A 279 4.44 23.72 -3.24
N SER A 280 3.93 22.86 -4.11
CA SER A 280 4.21 21.42 -4.04
C SER A 280 4.40 20.80 -5.42
N PRO A 281 5.20 19.74 -5.56
CA PRO A 281 5.30 19.01 -6.80
C PRO A 281 4.09 18.07 -6.98
N ASN A 282 3.77 17.72 -8.21
CA ASN A 282 2.88 16.58 -8.50
C ASN A 282 3.64 15.26 -8.35
N VAL A 283 2.94 14.14 -8.61
CA VAL A 283 3.50 12.79 -8.49
C VAL A 283 4.73 12.54 -9.37
N LEU A 284 4.83 13.17 -10.54
CA LEU A 284 5.96 13.01 -11.47
C LEU A 284 7.15 13.90 -11.11
N LEU A 285 6.93 15.11 -10.62
CA LEU A 285 8.00 16.03 -10.22
C LEU A 285 8.58 15.70 -8.84
N ARG A 286 7.78 15.09 -7.96
CA ARG A 286 8.21 14.76 -6.59
C ARG A 286 9.52 13.96 -6.56
N PRO A 287 9.69 12.85 -7.30
CA PRO A 287 10.95 12.09 -7.31
C PRO A 287 12.18 12.91 -7.74
N ALA A 288 12.01 13.86 -8.67
CA ALA A 288 13.10 14.72 -9.12
C ALA A 288 13.46 15.80 -8.09
N VAL A 289 12.46 16.38 -7.41
CA VAL A 289 12.71 17.28 -6.27
C VAL A 289 13.37 16.53 -5.12
N GLU A 290 12.92 15.31 -4.83
CA GLU A 290 13.52 14.46 -3.79
C GLU A 290 15.01 14.18 -4.07
N ALA A 291 15.37 13.81 -5.30
CA ALA A 291 16.76 13.60 -5.72
C ALA A 291 17.61 14.89 -5.74
N ALA A 292 16.97 16.05 -5.87
CA ALA A 292 17.64 17.33 -5.72
C ALA A 292 17.97 17.62 -4.25
N LEU A 293 17.09 17.25 -3.31
CA LEU A 293 17.30 17.48 -1.88
C LEU A 293 18.24 16.45 -1.25
N LEU A 294 18.11 15.18 -1.64
CA LEU A 294 18.84 14.04 -1.08
C LEU A 294 19.75 13.39 -2.14
N PRO A 295 20.95 12.91 -1.78
CA PRO A 295 21.81 12.13 -2.67
C PRO A 295 21.27 10.71 -2.88
N THR A 296 20.10 10.62 -3.51
CA THR A 296 19.34 9.38 -3.63
C THR A 296 19.92 8.47 -4.71
N VAL A 297 20.30 7.25 -4.32
CA VAL A 297 20.80 6.22 -5.25
C VAL A 297 19.70 5.25 -5.68
N ALA A 298 18.72 5.02 -4.81
CA ALA A 298 17.60 4.12 -5.05
C ALA A 298 16.31 4.66 -4.44
N TYR A 299 15.22 4.53 -5.18
CA TYR A 299 13.86 4.75 -4.72
C TYR A 299 13.12 3.42 -4.60
N ALA A 300 12.80 3.00 -3.38
CA ALA A 300 12.04 1.78 -3.11
C ALA A 300 10.55 2.03 -3.32
N GLY A 301 10.03 1.63 -4.49
CA GLY A 301 8.66 1.87 -4.94
C GLY A 301 7.77 0.63 -4.93
N GLY A 302 6.46 0.85 -4.79
CA GLY A 302 5.43 -0.16 -5.06
C GLY A 302 5.08 -0.27 -6.55
N PRO A 303 4.15 -1.15 -6.94
CA PRO A 303 3.86 -1.45 -8.34
C PRO A 303 3.47 -0.21 -9.18
N ALA A 304 2.61 0.66 -8.63
CA ALA A 304 2.19 1.89 -9.31
C ALA A 304 3.36 2.86 -9.53
N GLU A 305 4.25 3.01 -8.54
CA GLU A 305 5.40 3.91 -8.62
C GLU A 305 6.44 3.43 -9.62
N LEU A 306 6.71 2.11 -9.64
CA LEU A 306 7.58 1.53 -10.65
C LEU A 306 7.05 1.72 -12.08
N GLY A 307 5.72 1.76 -12.23
CA GLY A 307 5.06 2.01 -13.52
C GLY A 307 5.26 3.44 -14.04
N TYR A 308 5.06 4.46 -13.20
CA TYR A 308 5.11 5.86 -13.66
C TYR A 308 6.51 6.50 -13.59
N LEU A 309 7.43 5.99 -12.76
CA LEU A 309 8.74 6.61 -12.56
C LEU A 309 9.57 6.82 -13.84
N PRO A 310 9.54 5.92 -14.86
CA PRO A 310 10.16 6.18 -16.16
C PRO A 310 9.69 7.46 -16.85
N ASP A 311 8.42 7.84 -16.68
CA ASP A 311 7.83 9.01 -17.33
C ASP A 311 8.31 10.34 -16.72
N ALA A 312 8.96 10.29 -15.54
CA ALA A 312 9.52 11.48 -14.89
C ALA A 312 10.85 11.94 -15.51
N GLU A 313 11.47 11.18 -16.42
CA GLU A 313 12.77 11.48 -17.03
C GLU A 313 12.92 12.92 -17.57
N PRO A 314 11.94 13.51 -18.29
CA PRO A 314 12.05 14.89 -18.75
C PRO A 314 12.18 15.92 -17.61
N LEU A 315 11.65 15.62 -16.43
CA LEU A 315 11.66 16.51 -15.26
C LEU A 315 13.04 16.55 -14.60
N TYR A 316 13.77 15.43 -14.55
CA TYR A 316 15.17 15.42 -14.07
C TYR A 316 16.06 16.32 -14.94
N ARG A 317 15.88 16.27 -16.27
CA ARG A 317 16.59 17.15 -17.21
C ARG A 317 16.24 18.62 -16.98
N ALA A 318 14.96 18.93 -16.79
CA ALA A 318 14.49 20.29 -16.50
C ALA A 318 15.04 20.85 -15.17
N LEU A 319 15.32 19.99 -14.19
CA LEU A 319 15.91 20.35 -12.91
C LEU A 319 17.44 20.42 -12.97
N ASN A 320 18.02 20.96 -14.04
CA ASN A 320 19.47 21.09 -14.26
C ASN A 320 20.22 19.74 -14.29
N GLY A 321 19.59 18.67 -14.78
CA GLY A 321 20.22 17.36 -14.88
C GLY A 321 20.51 16.71 -13.53
N VAL A 322 19.62 16.90 -12.54
CA VAL A 322 19.66 16.12 -11.29
C VAL A 322 19.76 14.64 -11.64
N VAL A 323 20.71 13.95 -11.00
CA VAL A 323 20.95 12.53 -11.26
C VAL A 323 19.72 11.75 -10.81
N ARG A 324 19.16 10.98 -11.74
CA ARG A 324 18.01 10.12 -11.48
C ARG A 324 18.42 8.92 -10.64
N GLN A 325 17.65 8.65 -9.60
CA GLN A 325 17.76 7.48 -8.75
C GLN A 325 17.21 6.22 -9.42
N ALA A 326 17.78 5.06 -9.10
CA ALA A 326 17.26 3.79 -9.61
C ALA A 326 15.90 3.47 -8.96
N ALA A 327 14.90 3.13 -9.76
CA ALA A 327 13.63 2.62 -9.24
C ALA A 327 13.80 1.14 -8.89
N VAL A 328 13.64 0.79 -7.62
CA VAL A 328 13.76 -0.59 -7.13
C VAL A 328 12.47 -1.03 -6.46
N PRO A 329 12.04 -2.30 -6.62
CA PRO A 329 10.85 -2.77 -5.92
C PRO A 329 11.10 -2.74 -4.41
N ARG A 330 10.09 -2.31 -3.64
CA ARG A 330 10.05 -2.60 -2.20
C ARG A 330 9.76 -4.08 -1.96
N TRP A 331 10.03 -4.55 -0.75
CA TRP A 331 9.50 -5.82 -0.29
C TRP A 331 7.97 -5.80 -0.22
N SER A 332 7.36 -6.94 -0.51
CA SER A 332 5.93 -7.20 -0.41
C SER A 332 5.74 -8.60 0.15
N GLY A 333 4.70 -8.76 0.97
CA GLY A 333 4.41 -10.04 1.58
C GLY A 333 3.10 -10.07 2.36
N VAL A 334 2.75 -11.27 2.82
CA VAL A 334 1.52 -11.58 3.54
C VAL A 334 1.86 -12.17 4.90
N LEU A 335 1.19 -11.68 5.94
CA LEU A 335 1.20 -12.22 7.29
C LEU A 335 0.10 -13.28 7.41
N VAL A 336 0.52 -14.53 7.57
CA VAL A 336 -0.37 -15.70 7.64
C VAL A 336 -0.47 -16.16 9.09
N ASP A 337 -1.65 -16.02 9.69
CA ASP A 337 -1.87 -16.51 11.05
C ASP A 337 -1.95 -18.03 11.10
N ALA A 338 -1.78 -18.61 12.30
CA ALA A 338 -1.76 -20.05 12.49
C ALA A 338 -3.08 -20.77 12.10
N ARG A 339 -4.22 -20.06 12.07
CA ARG A 339 -5.51 -20.65 11.66
C ARG A 339 -5.57 -20.74 10.14
N VAL A 340 -5.15 -19.69 9.44
CA VAL A 340 -5.01 -19.69 7.98
C VAL A 340 -4.00 -20.75 7.57
N ASP A 341 -2.87 -20.84 8.26
CA ASP A 341 -1.82 -21.80 7.92
C ASP A 341 -2.30 -23.25 8.04
N LYS A 342 -2.96 -23.59 9.15
CA LYS A 342 -3.57 -24.92 9.34
C LYS A 342 -4.64 -25.25 8.28
N LEU A 343 -5.39 -24.24 7.82
CA LEU A 343 -6.38 -24.43 6.75
C LEU A 343 -5.67 -24.75 5.43
N LEU A 344 -4.63 -23.97 5.09
CA LEU A 344 -3.83 -24.17 3.88
C LEU A 344 -3.19 -25.56 3.88
N GLU A 345 -2.57 -25.98 4.97
CA GLU A 345 -1.95 -27.31 5.11
C GLU A 345 -2.97 -28.44 4.98
N ARG A 346 -4.08 -28.35 5.73
CA ARG A 346 -5.12 -29.40 5.75
C ARG A 346 -5.70 -29.66 4.36
N HIS A 347 -5.92 -28.60 3.58
CA HIS A 347 -6.54 -28.68 2.26
C HIS A 347 -5.51 -28.59 1.12
N ARG A 348 -4.20 -28.63 1.43
CA ARG A 348 -3.11 -28.53 0.45
C ARG A 348 -3.25 -27.31 -0.48
N LEU A 349 -3.68 -26.19 0.08
CA LEU A 349 -3.89 -24.94 -0.64
C LEU A 349 -2.65 -24.07 -0.58
N SER A 350 -2.47 -23.26 -1.61
CA SER A 350 -1.54 -22.14 -1.62
C SER A 350 -2.26 -20.84 -1.24
N LEU A 351 -1.50 -19.77 -0.95
CA LEU A 351 -2.10 -18.44 -0.79
C LEU A 351 -2.82 -17.98 -2.08
N ALA A 352 -2.31 -18.35 -3.26
CA ALA A 352 -2.91 -17.97 -4.53
C ALA A 352 -4.33 -18.54 -4.69
N ASP A 353 -4.65 -19.68 -4.07
CA ASP A 353 -6.00 -20.25 -4.08
C ASP A 353 -7.02 -19.38 -3.33
N LEU A 354 -6.57 -18.55 -2.38
CA LEU A 354 -7.41 -17.59 -1.66
C LEU A 354 -7.65 -16.30 -2.49
N ASN A 355 -6.93 -16.11 -3.59
CA ASN A 355 -7.02 -14.95 -4.49
C ASN A 355 -7.93 -15.23 -5.71
N GLY A 356 -9.17 -15.70 -5.47
CA GLY A 356 -10.19 -15.99 -6.51
C GLY A 356 -11.43 -15.13 -6.37
N ALA A 357 -12.56 -15.43 -7.00
CA ALA A 357 -13.83 -14.77 -6.67
C ALA A 357 -14.47 -15.38 -5.40
N PRO A 358 -15.23 -14.62 -4.58
CA PRO A 358 -15.87 -15.17 -3.39
C PRO A 358 -16.77 -16.36 -3.73
N GLY A 359 -16.65 -17.47 -3.00
CA GLY A 359 -17.46 -18.67 -3.21
C GLY A 359 -16.88 -19.69 -4.18
N GLU A 360 -15.86 -19.36 -4.98
CA GLU A 360 -15.24 -20.28 -5.95
C GLU A 360 -14.43 -21.37 -5.24
N LEU A 361 -13.53 -20.98 -4.33
CA LEU A 361 -12.73 -21.92 -3.56
C LEU A 361 -13.61 -22.80 -2.68
N GLU A 362 -14.62 -22.22 -2.03
CA GLU A 362 -15.59 -22.93 -1.22
C GLU A 362 -16.36 -23.94 -2.07
N ALA A 363 -16.79 -23.54 -3.28
CA ALA A 363 -17.45 -24.46 -4.20
C ALA A 363 -16.52 -25.59 -4.64
N ARG A 364 -15.23 -25.31 -4.91
CA ARG A 364 -14.24 -26.34 -5.26
C ARG A 364 -14.06 -27.34 -4.12
N LEU A 365 -13.82 -26.86 -2.90
CA LEU A 365 -13.57 -27.71 -1.73
C LEU A 365 -14.78 -28.57 -1.35
N VAL A 366 -16.01 -28.05 -1.44
CA VAL A 366 -17.20 -28.89 -1.18
C VAL A 366 -17.53 -29.82 -2.33
N ARG A 367 -17.14 -29.53 -3.58
CA ARG A 367 -17.30 -30.48 -4.68
C ARG A 367 -16.42 -31.72 -4.47
N GLU A 368 -15.26 -31.57 -3.84
CA GLU A 368 -14.37 -32.69 -3.51
C GLU A 368 -15.00 -33.65 -2.47
N THR A 369 -16.05 -33.22 -1.76
CA THR A 369 -16.81 -34.07 -0.82
C THR A 369 -18.03 -34.74 -1.45
N LEU A 370 -18.29 -34.53 -2.75
CA LEU A 370 -19.38 -35.21 -3.45
C LEU A 370 -19.20 -36.73 -3.39
N PRO A 371 -20.27 -37.50 -3.12
CA PRO A 371 -20.24 -38.94 -3.27
C PRO A 371 -19.79 -39.32 -4.69
N PRO A 372 -18.87 -40.31 -4.86
CA PRO A 372 -18.35 -40.70 -6.17
C PRO A 372 -19.45 -41.03 -7.19
N GLU A 373 -20.56 -41.65 -6.74
CA GLU A 373 -21.69 -41.97 -7.60
C GLU A 373 -22.38 -40.71 -8.12
N THR A 374 -22.54 -39.68 -7.28
CA THR A 374 -23.17 -38.41 -7.69
C THR A 374 -22.28 -37.63 -8.65
N ALA A 375 -20.98 -37.56 -8.37
CA ALA A 375 -20.03 -36.92 -9.28
C ALA A 375 -20.01 -37.61 -10.66
N ARG A 376 -20.01 -38.96 -10.67
CA ARG A 376 -20.08 -39.76 -11.89
C ARG A 376 -21.38 -39.53 -12.66
N ALA A 377 -22.53 -39.54 -11.99
CA ALA A 377 -23.82 -39.30 -12.63
C ALA A 377 -23.90 -37.92 -13.29
N LEU A 378 -23.35 -36.87 -12.65
CA LEU A 378 -23.27 -35.53 -13.24
C LEU A 378 -22.36 -35.48 -14.48
N ALA A 379 -21.21 -36.15 -14.43
CA ALA A 379 -20.30 -36.24 -15.57
C ALA A 379 -20.94 -37.00 -16.75
N GLU A 380 -21.56 -38.14 -16.48
CA GLU A 380 -22.27 -38.96 -17.47
C GLU A 380 -23.41 -38.18 -18.13
N LEU A 381 -24.19 -37.40 -17.35
CA LEU A 381 -25.23 -36.53 -17.87
C LEU A 381 -24.67 -35.47 -18.84
N ARG A 382 -23.59 -34.78 -18.44
CA ARG A 382 -22.96 -33.74 -19.27
C ARG A 382 -22.44 -34.31 -20.58
N GLU A 383 -21.75 -35.44 -20.53
CA GLU A 383 -21.27 -36.11 -21.73
C GLU A 383 -22.42 -36.60 -22.63
N ALA A 384 -23.49 -37.13 -22.04
CA ALA A 384 -24.65 -37.58 -22.81
C ALA A 384 -25.33 -36.43 -23.55
N LEU A 385 -25.52 -35.28 -22.89
CA LEU A 385 -26.07 -34.08 -23.53
C LEU A 385 -25.21 -33.64 -24.72
N GLU A 386 -23.89 -33.54 -24.52
CA GLU A 386 -22.95 -33.17 -25.58
C GLU A 386 -23.01 -34.14 -26.77
N ARG A 387 -22.93 -35.45 -26.51
CA ARG A 387 -22.96 -36.48 -27.56
C ARG A 387 -24.28 -36.48 -28.33
N HIS A 388 -25.42 -36.44 -27.64
CA HIS A 388 -26.73 -36.57 -28.27
C HIS A 388 -27.11 -35.32 -29.07
N TYR A 389 -26.89 -34.13 -28.52
CA TYR A 389 -27.14 -32.89 -29.26
C TYR A 389 -26.15 -32.68 -30.42
N GLY A 390 -24.88 -33.08 -30.26
CA GLY A 390 -23.91 -33.05 -31.34
C GLY A 390 -24.31 -33.93 -32.53
N ARG A 391 -24.78 -35.16 -32.26
CA ARG A 391 -25.32 -36.04 -33.30
C ARG A 391 -26.56 -35.45 -33.96
N LEU A 392 -27.50 -34.93 -33.17
CA LEU A 392 -28.73 -34.33 -33.69
C LEU A 392 -28.45 -33.10 -34.57
N ALA A 393 -27.47 -32.27 -34.21
CA ALA A 393 -27.07 -31.12 -35.02
C ALA A 393 -26.54 -31.57 -36.38
N GLY A 394 -25.68 -32.60 -36.41
CA GLY A 394 -25.16 -33.16 -37.66
C GLY A 394 -26.25 -33.69 -38.61
N GLU A 395 -27.26 -34.38 -38.08
CA GLU A 395 -28.39 -34.87 -38.89
C GLU A 395 -29.34 -33.74 -39.31
N ALA A 396 -29.61 -32.77 -38.42
CA ALA A 396 -30.47 -31.62 -38.72
C ALA A 396 -29.89 -30.74 -39.83
N THR A 397 -28.58 -30.47 -39.81
CA THR A 397 -27.90 -29.68 -40.86
C THR A 397 -27.96 -30.34 -42.23
N ARG A 398 -27.97 -31.69 -42.29
CA ARG A 398 -28.13 -32.43 -43.55
C ARG A 398 -29.53 -32.30 -44.15
N LEU A 399 -30.55 -32.09 -43.32
CA LEU A 399 -31.93 -31.89 -43.75
C LEU A 399 -32.16 -30.43 -44.16
N ASP A 400 -31.78 -29.48 -43.30
CA ASP A 400 -31.89 -28.05 -43.54
C ASP A 400 -30.83 -27.32 -42.70
N ALA A 401 -29.92 -26.61 -43.36
CA ALA A 401 -28.84 -25.86 -42.71
C ALA A 401 -29.36 -24.80 -41.71
N THR A 402 -30.59 -24.31 -41.87
CA THR A 402 -31.18 -23.32 -40.96
C THR A 402 -31.56 -23.89 -39.59
N LEU A 403 -31.69 -25.23 -39.46
CA LEU A 403 -32.07 -25.90 -38.22
C LEU A 403 -30.90 -26.08 -37.22
N GLU A 404 -29.66 -25.97 -37.67
CA GLU A 404 -28.46 -26.13 -36.83
C GLU A 404 -28.52 -25.20 -35.60
N ARG A 405 -28.87 -23.93 -35.83
CA ARG A 405 -28.97 -22.92 -34.77
C ARG A 405 -30.01 -23.30 -33.71
N THR A 406 -31.12 -23.91 -34.11
CA THR A 406 -32.18 -24.34 -33.20
C THR A 406 -31.69 -25.49 -32.31
N VAL A 407 -30.97 -26.46 -32.87
CA VAL A 407 -30.41 -27.59 -32.10
C VAL A 407 -29.33 -27.12 -31.13
N ILE A 408 -28.45 -26.21 -31.55
CA ILE A 408 -27.44 -25.61 -30.67
C ILE A 408 -28.11 -24.85 -29.51
N SER A 409 -29.16 -24.08 -29.79
CA SER A 409 -29.92 -23.38 -28.76
C SER A 409 -30.53 -24.34 -27.73
N ALA A 410 -31.13 -25.44 -28.18
CA ALA A 410 -31.68 -26.46 -27.30
C ALA A 410 -30.60 -27.18 -26.48
N ARG A 411 -29.42 -27.46 -27.07
CA ARG A 411 -28.26 -27.99 -26.34
C ARG A 411 -27.84 -27.05 -25.22
N ASN A 412 -27.69 -25.77 -25.54
CA ASN A 412 -27.25 -24.77 -24.56
C ASN A 412 -28.25 -24.68 -23.39
N ALA A 413 -29.56 -24.73 -23.66
CA ALA A 413 -30.58 -24.77 -22.62
C ALA A 413 -30.50 -26.03 -21.76
N ALA A 414 -30.26 -27.21 -22.35
CA ALA A 414 -30.13 -28.45 -21.60
C ALA A 414 -28.87 -28.49 -20.73
N VAL A 415 -27.73 -28.01 -21.27
CA VAL A 415 -26.47 -27.85 -20.53
C VAL A 415 -26.65 -26.86 -19.38
N ALA A 416 -27.33 -25.74 -19.61
CA ALA A 416 -27.66 -24.78 -18.55
C ALA A 416 -28.53 -25.41 -17.46
N GLY A 417 -29.53 -26.22 -17.83
CA GLY A 417 -30.36 -26.97 -16.87
C GLY A 417 -29.55 -27.93 -16.00
N ALA A 418 -28.62 -28.68 -16.59
CA ALA A 418 -27.72 -29.57 -15.84
C ALA A 418 -26.80 -28.78 -14.88
N GLN A 419 -26.28 -27.64 -15.33
CA GLN A 419 -25.49 -26.74 -14.49
C GLN A 419 -26.30 -26.17 -13.32
N GLU A 420 -27.58 -25.85 -13.51
CA GLU A 420 -28.46 -25.39 -12.42
C GLU A 420 -28.69 -26.47 -11.36
N ILE A 421 -28.80 -27.74 -11.76
CA ILE A 421 -28.87 -28.86 -10.81
C ILE A 421 -27.56 -28.97 -10.02
N GLU A 422 -26.41 -28.94 -10.71
CA GLU A 422 -25.09 -28.98 -10.07
C GLU A 422 -24.93 -27.82 -9.07
N LYS A 423 -25.35 -26.60 -9.43
CA LYS A 423 -25.33 -25.43 -8.52
C LYS A 423 -26.16 -25.67 -7.26
N LYS A 424 -27.35 -26.26 -7.39
CA LYS A 424 -28.21 -26.57 -6.23
C LYS A 424 -27.60 -27.64 -5.32
N LEU A 425 -26.95 -28.65 -5.90
CA LEU A 425 -26.21 -29.67 -5.13
C LEU A 425 -25.05 -29.04 -4.36
N VAL A 426 -24.22 -28.24 -5.03
CA VAL A 426 -23.12 -27.50 -4.39
C VAL A 426 -23.63 -26.57 -3.30
N ALA A 427 -24.75 -25.88 -3.51
CA ALA A 427 -25.36 -25.03 -2.48
C ALA A 427 -25.82 -25.85 -1.26
N SER A 428 -26.32 -27.07 -1.47
CA SER A 428 -26.66 -27.97 -0.37
C SER A 428 -25.43 -28.42 0.42
N LEU A 429 -24.36 -28.81 -0.26
CA LEU A 429 -23.09 -29.18 0.36
C LEU A 429 -22.45 -28.02 1.11
N LYS A 430 -22.54 -26.79 0.59
CA LYS A 430 -22.10 -25.59 1.31
C LYS A 430 -22.82 -25.39 2.64
N ARG A 431 -24.12 -25.72 2.72
CA ARG A 431 -24.90 -25.67 3.97
C ARG A 431 -24.49 -26.78 4.93
N GLU A 432 -24.26 -27.99 4.44
CA GLU A 432 -23.76 -29.10 5.25
C GLU A 432 -22.34 -28.83 5.79
N HIS A 433 -21.49 -28.20 5.00
CA HIS A 433 -20.11 -27.86 5.32
C HIS A 433 -19.92 -26.39 5.73
N GLU A 434 -20.90 -25.78 6.40
CA GLU A 434 -20.89 -24.35 6.77
C GLU A 434 -19.61 -23.94 7.52
N THR A 435 -19.09 -24.81 8.38
CA THR A 435 -17.85 -24.53 9.12
C THR A 435 -16.64 -24.36 8.21
N LEU A 436 -16.49 -25.21 7.18
CA LEU A 436 -15.41 -25.10 6.20
C LEU A 436 -15.57 -23.81 5.37
N VAL A 437 -16.78 -23.55 4.87
CA VAL A 437 -17.11 -22.34 4.11
C VAL A 437 -16.73 -21.09 4.91
N ARG A 438 -17.10 -21.03 6.20
CA ARG A 438 -16.76 -19.92 7.09
C ARG A 438 -15.25 -19.82 7.37
N GLN A 439 -14.55 -20.94 7.49
CA GLN A 439 -13.09 -20.95 7.68
C GLN A 439 -12.36 -20.40 6.45
N VAL A 440 -12.79 -20.78 5.25
CA VAL A 440 -12.24 -20.27 3.98
C VAL A 440 -12.52 -18.77 3.82
N ALA A 441 -13.76 -18.35 4.08
CA ALA A 441 -14.13 -16.94 4.02
C ALA A 441 -13.28 -16.07 4.97
N ARG A 442 -13.09 -16.51 6.22
CA ARG A 442 -12.23 -15.81 7.20
C ARG A 442 -10.77 -15.80 6.79
N ALA A 443 -10.25 -16.92 6.27
CA ALA A 443 -8.87 -16.99 5.80
C ALA A 443 -8.64 -15.99 4.67
N ARG A 444 -9.56 -15.94 3.70
CA ARG A 444 -9.55 -14.95 2.63
C ARG A 444 -9.67 -13.52 3.16
N ALA A 445 -10.55 -13.26 4.11
CA ALA A 445 -10.70 -11.94 4.72
C ALA A 445 -9.41 -11.47 5.42
N ALA A 446 -8.60 -12.40 5.94
CA ALA A 446 -7.32 -12.10 6.57
C ALA A 446 -6.19 -11.82 5.57
N VAL A 447 -6.13 -12.50 4.41
CA VAL A 447 -5.00 -12.40 3.45
C VAL A 447 -5.31 -11.66 2.13
N TYR A 448 -6.57 -11.68 1.70
CA TYR A 448 -7.12 -10.91 0.57
C TYR A 448 -8.42 -10.20 0.98
N PRO A 449 -8.36 -9.31 1.98
CA PRO A 449 -9.53 -8.57 2.46
C PRO A 449 -10.21 -7.85 1.30
N ARG A 450 -11.51 -8.14 1.09
CA ARG A 450 -12.31 -7.62 -0.03
C ARG A 450 -11.71 -7.87 -1.43
N GLY A 451 -10.87 -8.89 -1.57
CA GLY A 451 -10.19 -9.22 -2.83
C GLY A 451 -8.93 -8.40 -3.11
N GLU A 452 -8.54 -7.50 -2.22
CA GLU A 452 -7.32 -6.70 -2.34
C GLU A 452 -6.16 -7.36 -1.57
N PRO A 453 -4.90 -7.18 -2.00
CA PRO A 453 -3.73 -7.64 -1.24
C PRO A 453 -3.75 -7.13 0.20
N GLN A 454 -3.46 -8.01 1.17
CA GLN A 454 -3.40 -7.69 2.60
C GLN A 454 -2.68 -6.37 2.89
N GLU A 455 -1.51 -6.20 2.29
CA GLU A 455 -0.64 -5.06 2.53
C GLU A 455 -1.21 -3.71 2.06
N ARG A 456 -2.20 -3.73 1.15
CA ARG A 456 -2.84 -2.54 0.56
C ARG A 456 -4.05 -2.07 1.33
N MET A 457 -4.67 -2.94 2.13
CA MET A 457 -5.89 -2.62 2.84
C MET A 457 -5.66 -2.52 4.35
N LEU A 458 -5.11 -3.57 4.97
CA LEU A 458 -5.02 -3.65 6.42
C LEU A 458 -3.89 -2.79 6.98
N THR A 459 -4.12 -2.22 8.15
CA THR A 459 -3.15 -1.42 8.90
C THR A 459 -2.31 -2.32 9.82
N SER A 460 -1.06 -1.91 10.06
CA SER A 460 -0.09 -2.60 10.94
C SER A 460 -0.65 -2.90 12.34
N ALA A 461 -1.47 -1.99 12.88
CA ALA A 461 -2.17 -2.15 14.15
C ALA A 461 -2.89 -3.52 14.25
N SER A 462 -3.53 -3.99 13.17
CA SER A 462 -4.27 -5.27 13.12
C SER A 462 -3.45 -6.48 13.53
N PHE A 463 -2.14 -6.43 13.29
CA PHE A 463 -1.21 -7.51 13.56
C PHE A 463 -0.41 -7.24 14.82
N LEU A 464 -0.05 -5.98 15.08
CA LEU A 464 0.65 -5.58 16.30
C LEU A 464 -0.18 -5.82 17.56
N VAL A 465 -1.52 -5.66 17.51
CA VAL A 465 -2.38 -6.06 18.63
C VAL A 465 -2.25 -7.55 18.91
N ARG A 466 -1.98 -8.41 17.92
CA ARG A 466 -1.94 -9.87 18.11
C ARG A 466 -0.55 -10.39 18.47
N TYR A 467 0.49 -9.77 17.92
CA TYR A 467 1.85 -10.32 17.90
C TYR A 467 2.90 -9.40 18.54
N GLY A 468 2.47 -8.21 18.97
CA GLY A 468 3.33 -7.27 19.67
C GLY A 468 4.45 -6.65 18.82
N PRO A 469 5.34 -5.88 19.46
CA PRO A 469 6.42 -5.16 18.78
C PRO A 469 7.42 -6.07 18.05
N ARG A 470 7.60 -7.32 18.51
CA ARG A 470 8.54 -8.28 17.91
C ARG A 470 8.17 -8.68 16.48
N LEU A 471 6.92 -8.51 16.08
CA LEU A 471 6.52 -8.67 14.68
C LEU A 471 7.30 -7.72 13.75
N VAL A 472 7.61 -6.51 14.21
CA VAL A 472 8.38 -5.54 13.41
C VAL A 472 9.81 -6.03 13.20
N ASP A 473 10.40 -6.70 14.20
CA ASP A 473 11.73 -7.32 14.08
C ASP A 473 11.71 -8.49 13.09
N ALA A 474 10.74 -9.39 13.21
CA ALA A 474 10.59 -10.51 12.27
C ALA A 474 10.36 -10.05 10.82
N LEU A 475 9.56 -8.99 10.63
CA LEU A 475 9.41 -8.32 9.33
C LEU A 475 10.74 -7.72 8.85
N ALA A 476 11.47 -7.02 9.72
CA ALA A 476 12.75 -6.43 9.36
C ALA A 476 13.78 -7.49 8.93
N GLU A 477 13.81 -8.65 9.60
CA GLU A 477 14.66 -9.78 9.24
C GLU A 477 14.30 -10.39 7.88
N GLU A 478 13.00 -10.60 7.62
CA GLU A 478 12.54 -11.12 6.32
C GLU A 478 12.86 -10.14 5.18
N VAL A 479 12.62 -8.85 5.40
CA VAL A 479 12.96 -7.81 4.43
C VAL A 479 14.48 -7.72 4.24
N ALA A 480 15.28 -7.91 5.28
CA ALA A 480 16.73 -7.98 5.16
C ALA A 480 17.19 -9.20 4.35
N ARG A 481 16.58 -10.38 4.54
CA ARG A 481 16.85 -11.57 3.72
C ARG A 481 16.55 -11.31 2.24
N TRP A 482 15.40 -10.73 1.95
CA TRP A 482 15.01 -10.37 0.57
C TRP A 482 15.99 -9.39 -0.08
N ALA A 483 16.45 -8.38 0.65
CA ALA A 483 17.43 -7.41 0.13
C ALA A 483 18.86 -7.99 0.05
N GLY A 484 19.07 -9.22 0.52
CA GLY A 484 20.41 -9.80 0.72
C GLY A 484 21.24 -9.01 1.72
N ALA A 485 20.61 -8.35 2.70
CA ALA A 485 21.19 -7.48 3.72
C ALA A 485 21.42 -8.18 5.07
N SER A 486 21.01 -9.45 5.20
CA SER A 486 21.24 -10.29 6.38
C SER A 486 22.71 -10.46 6.74
#